data_AF-M7XEF5-F1
#
_entry.id   AF-M7XEF5-F1
#
_cell.length_a   1.000
_cell.length_b   1.000
_cell.length_c   1.000
_cell.angle_alpha   90.00
_cell.angle_beta   90.00
_cell.angle_gamma   90.00
#
_symmetry.space_group_name_H-M   'P 1'
#
loop_
_entity.id
_entity.type
_entity.pdbx_description
1 polymer ?
#
loop_
_entity_poly.entity_id
_entity_poly.type
_entity_poly.pdbx_seq_one_letter_code
_entity_poly.pdbx_strand_id
1 'polypeptide(L)'
;MAHQHDEPGVPNQAAVFINSQLWRSVHLAAPPLSGATLSPQQLAALAPAAGGNVDAQFQNYLSFANDVSRACVEATEALREDRQISAVDRTWLRTRLEALSRRIQASVPPHGPANPAQADAVRVAVERIGPTLRHDVEVYPTRPNFSRSIHEFIILTLEGLHGQLVHRNLDEAFLWTDVVGILYIDIDMRAWYRFCRNVTWNSLYYDDIAHHLDDMRDDLRRIQSRRQAFQRQLSLAKSEFVPVGRRSGMAF
;
A
#
# COMPACT_ATOMS: atom_id res chain seq x y z
N MET A 1 -22.42 -27.64 -17.87
CA MET A 1 -22.90 -28.25 -16.62
C MET A 1 -21.72 -28.76 -15.85
N ALA A 2 -21.56 -28.26 -14.63
CA ALA A 2 -21.10 -28.94 -13.40
C ALA A 2 -20.37 -27.91 -12.55
N HIS A 3 -21.06 -27.44 -11.52
CA HIS A 3 -20.48 -26.73 -10.39
C HIS A 3 -19.36 -27.59 -9.80
N GLN A 4 -18.11 -27.13 -9.86
CA GLN A 4 -17.08 -27.69 -9.00
C GLN A 4 -17.10 -26.89 -7.71
N HIS A 5 -17.63 -27.57 -6.71
CA HIS A 5 -17.69 -27.20 -5.31
C HIS A 5 -16.36 -26.60 -4.84
N ASP A 6 -16.44 -25.37 -4.31
CA ASP A 6 -15.60 -24.98 -3.19
C ASP A 6 -15.76 -26.07 -2.12
N GLU A 7 -14.71 -26.81 -1.80
CA GLU A 7 -14.70 -27.65 -0.61
C GLU A 7 -14.92 -26.73 0.61
N PRO A 8 -15.99 -26.95 1.41
CA PRO A 8 -16.20 -26.22 2.64
C PRO A 8 -15.35 -26.88 3.73
N GLY A 9 -14.11 -26.41 3.92
CA GLY A 9 -13.23 -26.98 4.94
C GLY A 9 -12.00 -26.13 5.21
N VAL A 10 -12.04 -25.36 6.29
CA VAL A 10 -11.02 -24.41 6.78
C VAL A 10 -10.99 -23.07 6.03
N PRO A 11 -11.41 -21.97 6.68
CA PRO A 11 -11.22 -20.63 6.13
C PRO A 11 -9.74 -20.40 5.87
N ASN A 12 -9.39 -20.05 4.63
CA ASN A 12 -8.05 -19.63 4.29
C ASN A 12 -7.66 -18.43 5.18
N GLN A 13 -6.74 -18.66 6.13
CA GLN A 13 -6.44 -17.69 7.18
C GLN A 13 -5.88 -16.38 6.62
N ALA A 14 -5.13 -16.44 5.53
CA ALA A 14 -4.63 -15.24 4.85
C ALA A 14 -5.77 -14.47 4.18
N ALA A 15 -6.73 -15.16 3.54
CA ALA A 15 -7.92 -14.50 3.00
C ALA A 15 -8.77 -13.85 4.11
N VAL A 16 -8.96 -14.53 5.24
CA VAL A 16 -9.66 -13.97 6.41
C VAL A 16 -8.93 -12.73 6.93
N PHE A 17 -7.60 -12.79 7.03
CA PHE A 17 -6.80 -11.69 7.53
C PHE A 17 -6.82 -10.47 6.62
N ILE A 18 -6.61 -10.63 5.32
CA ILE A 18 -6.65 -9.53 4.32
C ILE A 18 -8.03 -8.86 4.28
N ASN A 19 -9.10 -9.63 4.50
CA ASN A 19 -10.46 -9.09 4.58
C ASN A 19 -10.84 -8.54 5.95
N SER A 20 -9.98 -8.64 6.96
CA SER A 20 -10.26 -8.17 8.30
C SER A 20 -10.27 -6.64 8.40
N GLN A 21 -11.02 -6.12 9.38
CA GLN A 21 -11.02 -4.69 9.71
C GLN A 21 -9.63 -4.20 10.14
N LEU A 22 -8.84 -5.07 10.79
CA LEU A 22 -7.47 -4.77 11.21
C LEU A 22 -6.60 -4.42 10.00
N TRP A 23 -6.59 -5.27 8.96
CA TRP A 23 -5.86 -5.03 7.71
C TRP A 23 -6.26 -3.70 7.07
N ARG A 24 -7.57 -3.50 6.86
CA ARG A 24 -8.13 -2.31 6.20
C ARG A 24 -7.96 -1.01 6.97
N SER A 25 -7.80 -1.09 8.29
CA SER A 25 -7.53 0.08 9.10
C SER A 25 -6.18 0.71 8.74
N VAL A 26 -5.21 -0.10 8.31
CA VAL A 26 -3.85 0.34 7.93
C VAL A 26 -3.71 0.47 6.42
N HIS A 27 -4.20 -0.51 5.68
CA HIS A 27 -3.97 -0.66 4.25
C HIS A 27 -4.98 0.16 3.42
N LEU A 28 -4.54 1.35 3.01
CA LEU A 28 -5.34 2.27 2.17
C LEU A 28 -5.67 1.68 0.80
N ALA A 29 -4.82 0.78 0.32
CA ALA A 29 -5.01 0.05 -0.93
C ALA A 29 -5.68 -1.32 -0.74
N ALA A 30 -6.12 -1.73 0.45
CA ALA A 30 -6.85 -2.99 0.56
C ALA A 30 -8.10 -2.99 -0.35
N PRO A 31 -8.59 -4.14 -0.84
CA PRO A 31 -9.84 -4.18 -1.61
C PRO A 31 -11.06 -3.78 -0.76
N PRO A 32 -12.13 -3.25 -1.36
CA PRO A 32 -13.35 -2.86 -0.64
C PRO A 32 -14.11 -4.07 -0.05
N LEU A 33 -14.97 -3.82 0.95
CA LEU A 33 -15.78 -4.85 1.63
C LEU A 33 -17.15 -4.88 0.95
N SER A 34 -17.90 -5.97 1.11
CA SER A 34 -19.33 -6.01 0.75
C SER A 34 -20.04 -4.81 1.41
N GLY A 35 -20.68 -3.95 0.61
CA GLY A 35 -21.30 -2.70 1.10
C GLY A 35 -20.55 -1.40 0.76
N ALA A 36 -19.51 -1.47 -0.09
CA ALA A 36 -18.93 -0.26 -0.68
C ALA A 36 -19.99 0.54 -1.46
N THR A 37 -19.84 1.87 -1.49
CA THR A 37 -20.71 2.81 -2.22
C THR A 37 -20.78 2.49 -3.71
N LEU A 38 -19.75 1.83 -4.24
CA LEU A 38 -19.64 1.39 -5.63
C LEU A 38 -19.76 -0.14 -5.72
N SER A 39 -20.44 -0.61 -6.76
CA SER A 39 -20.51 -2.04 -7.08
C SER A 39 -19.12 -2.59 -7.45
N PRO A 40 -18.88 -3.91 -7.29
CA PRO A 40 -17.61 -4.53 -7.71
C PRO A 40 -17.22 -4.23 -9.16
N GLN A 41 -18.20 -4.13 -10.06
CA GLN A 41 -18.00 -3.80 -11.47
C GLN A 41 -17.52 -2.35 -11.67
N GLN A 42 -18.10 -1.40 -10.92
CA GLN A 42 -17.68 0.00 -10.97
C GLN A 42 -16.26 0.17 -10.41
N LEU A 43 -15.92 -0.55 -9.34
CA LEU A 43 -14.58 -0.56 -8.77
C LEU A 43 -13.56 -1.23 -9.71
N ALA A 44 -13.95 -2.31 -10.39
CA ALA A 44 -13.12 -2.95 -11.39
C ALA A 44 -12.86 -2.04 -12.61
N ALA A 45 -13.81 -1.17 -12.98
CA ALA A 45 -13.61 -0.18 -14.03
C ALA A 45 -12.59 0.91 -13.67
N LEU A 46 -12.27 1.09 -12.38
CA LEU A 46 -11.20 1.97 -11.90
C LEU A 46 -9.82 1.31 -11.96
N ALA A 47 -9.73 0.04 -12.38
CA ALA A 47 -8.49 -0.62 -12.74
C ALA A 47 -8.31 -0.53 -14.26
N PRO A 48 -7.56 0.45 -14.78
CA PRO A 48 -7.31 0.54 -16.21
C PRO A 48 -6.64 -0.74 -16.70
N ALA A 49 -7.13 -1.28 -17.82
CA ALA A 49 -6.46 -2.39 -18.49
C ALA A 49 -5.05 -1.96 -18.90
N ALA A 50 -4.09 -2.91 -18.88
CA ALA A 50 -2.75 -2.61 -19.34
C ALA A 50 -2.78 -2.18 -20.82
N GLY A 51 -2.44 -0.91 -21.08
CA GLY A 51 -2.29 -0.37 -22.44
C GLY A 51 -0.91 -0.68 -23.03
N GLY A 52 -0.72 -0.37 -24.30
CA GLY A 52 0.57 -0.56 -25.00
C GLY A 52 0.89 -2.03 -25.35
N ASN A 53 2.06 -2.24 -25.95
CA ASN A 53 2.57 -3.59 -26.23
C ASN A 53 3.25 -4.19 -24.97
N VAL A 54 3.51 -5.50 -25.00
CA VAL A 54 4.10 -6.24 -23.86
C VAL A 54 5.45 -5.65 -23.43
N ASP A 55 6.28 -5.23 -24.38
CA ASP A 55 7.59 -4.64 -24.08
C ASP A 55 7.44 -3.32 -23.31
N ALA A 56 6.54 -2.44 -23.74
CA ALA A 56 6.25 -1.19 -23.05
C ALA A 56 5.66 -1.43 -21.65
N GLN A 57 4.80 -2.43 -21.51
CA GLN A 57 4.25 -2.84 -20.21
C GLN A 57 5.34 -3.34 -19.27
N PHE A 58 6.26 -4.17 -19.78
CA PHE A 58 7.40 -4.66 -19.01
C PHE A 58 8.31 -3.51 -18.58
N GLN A 59 8.68 -2.61 -19.50
CA GLN A 59 9.52 -1.45 -19.17
C GLN A 59 8.85 -0.52 -18.14
N ASN A 60 7.54 -0.30 -18.25
CA ASN A 60 6.78 0.48 -17.26
C ASN A 60 6.87 -0.15 -15.87
N TYR A 61 6.55 -1.45 -15.75
CA TYR A 61 6.62 -2.14 -14.45
C TYR A 61 8.04 -2.23 -13.90
N LEU A 62 9.03 -2.44 -14.77
CA LEU A 62 10.44 -2.47 -14.39
C LEU A 62 10.90 -1.10 -13.87
N SER A 63 10.53 0.00 -14.54
CA SER A 63 10.82 1.35 -14.06
C SER A 63 10.22 1.57 -12.69
N PHE A 64 8.93 1.28 -12.53
CA PHE A 64 8.24 1.36 -11.25
C PHE A 64 8.97 0.59 -10.14
N ALA A 65 9.34 -0.68 -10.39
CA ALA A 65 10.04 -1.49 -9.40
C ALA A 65 11.42 -0.92 -9.04
N ASN A 66 12.14 -0.35 -10.02
CA ASN A 66 13.43 0.30 -9.81
C ASN A 66 13.29 1.60 -9.02
N ASP A 67 12.29 2.42 -9.31
CA ASP A 67 12.01 3.66 -8.61
C ASP A 67 11.64 3.39 -7.14
N VAL A 68 10.77 2.40 -6.89
CA VAL A 68 10.45 1.93 -5.53
C VAL A 68 11.69 1.45 -4.80
N SER A 69 12.54 0.64 -5.47
CA SER A 69 13.76 0.11 -4.87
C SER A 69 14.72 1.22 -4.48
N ARG A 70 14.99 2.15 -5.39
CA ARG A 70 15.84 3.33 -5.15
C ARG A 70 15.31 4.14 -3.97
N ALA A 71 14.03 4.51 -3.99
CA ALA A 71 13.44 5.33 -2.95
C ALA A 71 13.42 4.64 -1.58
N CYS A 72 13.22 3.32 -1.52
CA CYS A 72 13.35 2.54 -0.28
C CYS A 72 14.79 2.56 0.26
N VAL A 73 15.79 2.43 -0.60
CA VAL A 73 17.21 2.52 -0.19
C VAL A 73 17.53 3.91 0.35
N GLU A 74 17.15 4.95 -0.38
CA GLU A 74 17.37 6.35 0.02
C GLU A 74 16.68 6.69 1.34
N ALA A 75 15.42 6.27 1.52
CA ALA A 75 14.71 6.43 2.79
C ALA A 75 15.35 5.63 3.93
N THR A 76 15.83 4.41 3.66
CA THR A 76 16.50 3.56 4.66
C THR A 76 17.81 4.17 5.14
N GLU A 77 18.59 4.78 4.24
CA GLU A 77 19.82 5.49 4.57
C GLU A 77 19.51 6.77 5.35
N ALA A 78 18.53 7.57 4.91
CA ALA A 78 18.12 8.78 5.63
C ALA A 78 17.61 8.46 7.06
N LEU A 79 16.91 7.34 7.23
CA LEU A 79 16.47 6.82 8.54
C LEU A 79 17.64 6.40 9.44
N ARG A 80 18.88 6.23 8.98
CA ARG A 80 19.99 5.87 9.89
C ARG A 80 20.32 7.01 10.85
N GLU A 81 20.23 8.24 10.36
CA GLU A 81 20.65 9.44 11.07
C GLU A 81 19.48 10.19 11.73
N ASP A 82 18.24 9.84 11.37
CA ASP A 82 17.05 10.48 11.92
C ASP A 82 16.93 10.27 13.43
N ARG A 83 16.63 11.35 14.16
CA ARG A 83 16.42 11.32 15.62
C ARG A 83 14.99 11.67 16.02
N GLN A 84 14.11 11.96 15.05
CA GLN A 84 12.71 12.27 15.30
C GLN A 84 11.93 10.99 15.66
N ILE A 85 12.32 9.87 15.07
CA ILE A 85 11.73 8.55 15.34
C ILE A 85 12.53 7.82 16.43
N SER A 86 11.82 7.08 17.29
CA SER A 86 12.47 6.22 18.28
C SER A 86 13.39 5.19 17.61
N ALA A 87 14.52 4.85 18.26
CA ALA A 87 15.47 3.90 17.68
C ALA A 87 14.83 2.55 17.30
N VAL A 88 13.84 2.09 18.08
CA VAL A 88 13.12 0.83 17.83
C VAL A 88 12.18 0.94 16.62
N ASP A 89 11.46 2.06 16.46
CA ASP A 89 10.58 2.26 15.29
C ASP A 89 11.39 2.50 14.02
N ARG A 90 12.51 3.20 14.13
CA ARG A 90 13.45 3.45 13.04
C ARG A 90 14.07 2.16 12.50
N THR A 91 14.57 1.28 13.38
CA THR A 91 15.08 -0.04 12.97
C THR A 91 14.00 -0.89 12.32
N TRP A 92 12.81 -0.93 12.92
CA TRP A 92 11.67 -1.66 12.38
C TRP A 92 11.29 -1.15 10.97
N LEU A 93 11.13 0.16 10.81
CA LEU A 93 10.74 0.77 9.54
C LEU A 93 11.77 0.49 8.45
N ARG A 94 13.07 0.62 8.76
CA ARG A 94 14.16 0.27 7.83
C ARG A 94 14.05 -1.17 7.34
N THR A 95 13.89 -2.13 8.25
CA THR A 95 13.71 -3.55 7.89
C THR A 95 12.48 -3.77 6.99
N ARG A 96 11.40 -3.03 7.23
CA ARG A 96 10.17 -3.14 6.42
C ARG A 96 10.29 -2.49 5.05
N LEU A 97 10.99 -1.36 4.92
CA LEU A 97 11.30 -0.74 3.62
C LEU A 97 12.26 -1.60 2.79
N GLU A 98 13.27 -2.19 3.41
CA GLU A 98 14.17 -3.16 2.76
C GLU A 98 13.38 -4.40 2.28
N ALA A 99 12.43 -4.89 3.08
CA ALA A 99 11.56 -6.00 2.68
C ALA A 99 10.61 -5.61 1.54
N LEU A 100 10.02 -4.40 1.59
CA LEU A 100 9.17 -3.87 0.51
C LEU A 100 9.93 -3.81 -0.81
N SER A 101 11.13 -3.21 -0.82
CA SER A 101 12.00 -3.14 -2.01
C SER A 101 12.24 -4.53 -2.60
N ARG A 102 12.64 -5.49 -1.77
CA ARG A 102 12.88 -6.88 -2.21
C ARG A 102 11.64 -7.54 -2.79
N ARG A 103 10.47 -7.39 -2.17
CA ARG A 103 9.23 -8.02 -2.65
C ARG A 103 8.76 -7.41 -3.98
N ILE A 104 8.87 -6.09 -4.14
CA ILE A 104 8.52 -5.42 -5.40
C ILE A 104 9.51 -5.81 -6.51
N GLN A 105 10.81 -5.84 -6.23
CA GLN A 105 11.82 -6.33 -7.20
C GLN A 105 11.60 -7.79 -7.59
N ALA A 106 11.31 -8.67 -6.63
CA ALA A 106 10.99 -10.07 -6.89
C ALA A 106 9.67 -10.27 -7.66
N SER A 107 8.79 -9.25 -7.68
CA SER A 107 7.55 -9.27 -8.44
C SER A 107 7.70 -8.88 -9.91
N VAL A 108 8.90 -8.45 -10.34
CA VAL A 108 9.17 -8.14 -11.74
C VAL A 108 9.06 -9.42 -12.56
N PRO A 109 8.14 -9.49 -13.54
CA PRO A 109 7.91 -10.71 -14.30
C PRO A 109 9.10 -10.98 -15.23
N PRO A 110 9.44 -12.26 -15.47
CA PRO A 110 10.43 -12.61 -16.47
C PRO A 110 9.96 -12.14 -17.86
N HIS A 111 10.87 -11.54 -18.61
CA HIS A 111 10.59 -11.02 -19.94
C HIS A 111 11.54 -11.63 -20.97
N GLY A 112 10.99 -12.08 -22.10
CA GLY A 112 11.73 -12.71 -23.18
C GLY A 112 10.85 -12.92 -24.42
N PRO A 113 11.46 -13.09 -25.61
CA PRO A 113 10.70 -13.25 -26.84
C PRO A 113 9.94 -14.59 -26.84
N ALA A 114 8.64 -14.51 -27.19
CA ALA A 114 7.79 -15.61 -27.64
C ALA A 114 7.08 -16.54 -26.61
N ASN A 115 6.96 -16.19 -25.32
CA ASN A 115 6.15 -16.98 -24.38
C ASN A 115 4.84 -16.28 -23.97
N PRO A 116 3.64 -16.80 -24.34
CA PRO A 116 2.35 -16.25 -23.94
C PRO A 116 2.15 -16.13 -22.42
N ALA A 117 2.72 -17.05 -21.63
CA ALA A 117 2.64 -16.99 -20.17
C ALA A 117 3.47 -15.83 -19.59
N GLN A 118 4.59 -15.48 -20.21
CA GLN A 118 5.40 -14.31 -19.81
C GLN A 118 4.70 -13.01 -20.19
N ALA A 119 4.09 -12.95 -21.36
CA ALA A 119 3.28 -11.81 -21.77
C ALA A 119 2.08 -11.58 -20.81
N ASP A 120 1.42 -12.66 -20.39
CA ASP A 120 0.36 -12.58 -19.39
C ASP A 120 0.89 -12.12 -18.03
N ALA A 121 2.02 -12.65 -17.57
CA ALA A 121 2.63 -12.22 -16.31
C ALA A 121 2.98 -10.72 -16.30
N VAL A 122 3.50 -10.19 -17.41
CA VAL A 122 3.74 -8.76 -17.61
C VAL A 122 2.46 -7.95 -17.52
N ARG A 123 1.42 -8.37 -18.25
CA ARG A 123 0.10 -7.72 -18.21
C ARG A 123 -0.47 -7.70 -16.79
N VAL A 124 -0.44 -8.84 -16.10
CA VAL A 124 -0.92 -8.99 -14.72
C VAL A 124 -0.17 -8.05 -13.78
N ALA A 125 1.15 -7.92 -13.94
CA ALA A 125 1.96 -7.02 -13.11
C ALA A 125 1.53 -5.55 -13.28
N VAL A 126 1.33 -5.07 -14.51
CA VAL A 126 0.84 -3.71 -14.77
C VAL A 126 -0.59 -3.50 -14.24
N GLU A 127 -1.48 -4.47 -14.45
CA GLU A 127 -2.86 -4.40 -13.96
C GLU A 127 -2.97 -4.41 -12.43
N ARG A 128 -1.91 -4.78 -11.70
CA ARG A 128 -1.87 -4.74 -10.23
C ARG A 128 -1.55 -3.36 -9.66
N ILE A 129 -0.86 -2.51 -10.41
CA ILE A 129 -0.46 -1.15 -9.95
C ILE A 129 -1.37 -0.04 -10.50
N GLY A 130 -2.10 -0.33 -11.58
CA GLY A 130 -3.07 0.59 -12.18
C GLY A 130 -4.33 0.92 -11.36
N PRO A 131 -4.88 0.02 -10.50
CA PRO A 131 -6.12 0.30 -9.78
C PRO A 131 -6.03 1.56 -8.92
N THR A 132 -7.14 2.29 -8.85
CA THR A 132 -7.28 3.40 -7.91
C THR A 132 -7.24 2.93 -6.45
N LEU A 133 -6.62 3.73 -5.60
CA LEU A 133 -6.58 3.53 -4.15
C LEU A 133 -7.98 3.49 -3.56
N ARG A 134 -8.35 2.38 -2.89
CA ARG A 134 -9.66 2.20 -2.23
C ARG A 134 -10.01 3.42 -1.37
N HIS A 135 -9.08 3.86 -0.53
CA HIS A 135 -9.32 4.95 0.39
C HIS A 135 -9.76 6.23 -0.32
N ASP A 136 -9.09 6.60 -1.42
CA ASP A 136 -9.44 7.82 -2.17
C ASP A 136 -10.83 7.69 -2.82
N VAL A 137 -11.20 6.50 -3.29
CA VAL A 137 -12.54 6.22 -3.84
C VAL A 137 -13.63 6.28 -2.76
N GLU A 138 -13.34 5.76 -1.57
CA GLU A 138 -14.27 5.77 -0.43
C GLU A 138 -14.48 7.20 0.10
N VAL A 139 -13.43 8.02 0.13
CA VAL A 139 -13.49 9.41 0.61
C VAL A 139 -14.06 10.36 -0.45
N TYR A 140 -13.75 10.13 -1.74
CA TYR A 140 -14.13 11.01 -2.85
C TYR A 140 -14.87 10.26 -3.97
N PRO A 141 -16.03 9.63 -3.70
CA PRO A 141 -16.70 8.73 -4.64
C PRO A 141 -17.16 9.39 -5.94
N THR A 142 -17.30 10.72 -5.95
CA THR A 142 -17.75 11.50 -7.12
C THR A 142 -16.65 12.39 -7.72
N ARG A 143 -15.38 12.22 -7.32
CA ARG A 143 -14.28 13.09 -7.78
C ARG A 143 -13.06 12.28 -8.25
N PRO A 144 -13.09 11.73 -9.48
CA PRO A 144 -12.02 10.86 -9.99
C PRO A 144 -10.65 11.56 -10.11
N ASN A 145 -10.60 12.89 -10.18
CA ASN A 145 -9.33 13.62 -10.21
C ASN A 145 -8.61 13.67 -8.84
N PHE A 146 -9.25 13.22 -7.77
CA PHE A 146 -8.70 13.15 -6.41
C PHE A 146 -8.28 11.73 -6.03
N SER A 147 -8.29 10.84 -7.01
CA SER A 147 -8.10 9.40 -6.83
C SER A 147 -6.76 8.99 -7.42
N ARG A 148 -5.82 8.61 -6.56
CA ARG A 148 -4.50 8.13 -6.97
C ARG A 148 -4.58 6.66 -7.36
N SER A 149 -3.81 6.25 -8.36
CA SER A 149 -3.49 4.84 -8.58
C SER A 149 -2.60 4.29 -7.44
N ILE A 150 -2.55 2.96 -7.29
CA ILE A 150 -1.61 2.30 -6.38
C ILE A 150 -0.16 2.70 -6.72
N HIS A 151 0.18 2.76 -8.02
CA HIS A 151 1.47 3.27 -8.49
C HIS A 151 1.77 4.66 -7.90
N GLU A 152 0.93 5.65 -8.17
CA GLU A 152 1.13 7.03 -7.71
C GLU A 152 1.21 7.11 -6.18
N PHE A 153 0.36 6.36 -5.47
CA PHE A 153 0.38 6.33 -4.01
C PHE A 153 1.73 5.86 -3.47
N ILE A 154 2.29 4.78 -4.01
CA ILE A 154 3.59 4.24 -3.54
C ILE A 154 4.71 5.26 -3.79
N ILE A 155 4.81 5.77 -5.02
CA ILE A 155 5.91 6.67 -5.42
C ILE A 155 5.85 7.97 -4.61
N LEU A 156 4.68 8.64 -4.57
CA LEU A 156 4.51 9.88 -3.82
C LEU A 156 4.77 9.70 -2.32
N THR A 157 4.40 8.55 -1.76
CA THR A 157 4.66 8.25 -0.34
C THR A 157 6.15 8.06 -0.07
N LEU A 158 6.87 7.35 -0.93
CA LEU A 158 8.31 7.14 -0.75
C LEU A 158 9.11 8.42 -0.97
N GLU A 159 8.77 9.20 -2.00
CA GLU A 159 9.37 10.53 -2.26
C GLU A 159 9.09 11.49 -1.11
N GLY A 160 7.84 11.53 -0.63
CA GLY A 160 7.45 12.33 0.53
C GLY A 160 8.20 11.95 1.80
N LEU A 161 8.36 10.65 2.05
CA LEU A 161 9.15 10.15 3.19
C LEU A 161 10.61 10.58 3.08
N HIS A 162 11.23 10.38 1.92
CA HIS A 162 12.62 10.77 1.72
C HIS A 162 12.81 12.27 1.93
N GLY A 163 11.98 13.10 1.30
CA GLY A 163 12.02 14.56 1.46
C GLY A 163 11.86 14.99 2.92
N GLN A 164 10.91 14.41 3.64
CA GLN A 164 10.69 14.75 5.05
C GLN A 164 11.84 14.32 5.97
N LEU A 165 12.48 13.18 5.69
CA LEU A 165 13.66 12.73 6.43
C LEU A 165 14.87 13.63 6.18
N VAL A 166 15.13 14.01 4.92
CA VAL A 166 16.22 14.91 4.55
C VAL A 166 16.05 16.29 5.21
N HIS A 167 14.83 16.81 5.23
CA HIS A 167 14.51 18.10 5.85
C HIS A 167 14.29 18.03 7.36
N ARG A 168 14.34 16.83 7.98
CA ARG A 168 14.13 16.60 9.41
C ARG A 168 12.82 17.23 9.90
N ASN A 169 11.75 16.99 9.16
CA ASN A 169 10.41 17.47 9.46
C ASN A 169 9.37 16.37 9.24
N LEU A 170 9.70 15.15 9.64
CA LEU A 170 8.82 14.00 9.48
C LEU A 170 7.51 14.20 10.25
N ASP A 171 6.42 14.26 9.49
CA ASP A 171 5.08 14.27 10.03
C ASP A 171 4.69 12.87 10.51
N GLU A 172 4.39 12.74 11.80
CA GLU A 172 3.95 11.49 12.40
C GLU A 172 2.63 10.99 11.79
N ALA A 173 1.73 11.88 11.39
CA ALA A 173 0.47 11.48 10.77
C ALA A 173 0.71 10.82 9.41
N PHE A 174 1.56 11.43 8.58
CA PHE A 174 2.02 10.88 7.31
C PHE A 174 2.74 9.53 7.49
N LEU A 175 3.69 9.45 8.44
CA LEU A 175 4.42 8.21 8.74
C LEU A 175 3.45 7.08 9.11
N TRP A 176 2.60 7.31 10.10
CA TRP A 176 1.73 6.27 10.63
C TRP A 176 0.47 6.05 9.79
N THR A 177 0.23 6.80 8.72
CA THR A 177 -0.92 6.61 7.82
C THR A 177 -0.49 6.08 6.46
N ASP A 178 0.27 6.87 5.71
CA ASP A 178 0.63 6.58 4.32
C ASP A 178 1.83 5.63 4.24
N VAL A 179 2.92 5.95 4.95
CA VAL A 179 4.16 5.15 4.88
C VAL A 179 3.97 3.74 5.39
N VAL A 180 3.29 3.57 6.53
CA VAL A 180 2.98 2.21 7.02
C VAL A 180 1.98 1.47 6.14
N GLY A 181 1.12 2.22 5.43
CA GLY A 181 0.14 1.66 4.50
C GLY A 181 0.77 1.01 3.26
N ILE A 182 1.99 1.40 2.89
CA ILE A 182 2.70 0.80 1.75
C ILE A 182 3.56 -0.42 2.13
N LEU A 183 3.75 -0.73 3.41
CA LEU A 183 4.71 -1.75 3.85
C LEU A 183 4.36 -3.18 3.41
N TYR A 184 3.10 -3.46 3.06
CA TYR A 184 2.65 -4.73 2.46
C TYR A 184 1.79 -4.51 1.20
N ILE A 185 2.08 -3.44 0.47
CA ILE A 185 1.28 -3.05 -0.70
C ILE A 185 1.27 -4.12 -1.80
N ASP A 186 2.29 -4.98 -1.86
CA ASP A 186 2.35 -6.10 -2.80
C ASP A 186 1.20 -7.11 -2.60
N ILE A 187 0.71 -7.25 -1.36
CA ILE A 187 -0.46 -8.08 -1.02
C ILE A 187 -1.74 -7.38 -1.45
N ASP A 188 -1.85 -6.08 -1.21
CA ASP A 188 -3.00 -5.27 -1.62
C ASP A 188 -3.16 -5.23 -3.15
N MET A 189 -2.05 -5.03 -3.87
CA MET A 189 -1.96 -5.09 -5.34
C MET A 189 -2.53 -6.41 -5.89
N ARG A 190 -2.12 -7.54 -5.31
CA ARG A 190 -2.60 -8.88 -5.69
C ARG A 190 -4.08 -9.06 -5.36
N ALA A 191 -4.49 -8.63 -4.17
CA ALA A 191 -5.87 -8.73 -3.72
C ALA A 191 -6.82 -7.90 -4.60
N TRP A 192 -6.36 -6.72 -5.07
CA TRP A 192 -7.08 -5.89 -6.04
C TRP A 192 -7.23 -6.57 -7.39
N TYR A 193 -6.14 -7.10 -7.95
CA TYR A 193 -6.21 -7.83 -9.20
C TYR A 193 -7.22 -8.97 -9.13
N ARG A 194 -7.23 -9.71 -8.00
CA ARG A 194 -8.20 -10.76 -7.74
C ARG A 194 -9.63 -10.23 -7.66
N PHE A 195 -9.84 -9.11 -6.96
CA PHE A 195 -11.14 -8.47 -6.87
C PHE A 195 -11.67 -8.05 -8.25
N CYS A 196 -10.85 -7.40 -9.08
CA CYS A 196 -11.26 -6.91 -10.40
C CYS A 196 -11.51 -8.04 -11.42
N ARG A 197 -10.78 -9.16 -11.32
CA ARG A 197 -10.87 -10.28 -12.27
C ARG A 197 -11.72 -11.45 -11.77
N ASN A 198 -12.24 -11.38 -10.55
CA ASN A 198 -13.00 -12.44 -9.89
C ASN A 198 -12.32 -13.82 -9.94
N VAL A 199 -11.00 -13.85 -9.73
CA VAL A 199 -10.20 -15.10 -9.74
C VAL A 199 -10.13 -15.74 -8.35
N THR A 200 -9.88 -17.06 -8.31
CA THR A 200 -9.74 -17.81 -7.06
C THR A 200 -8.49 -17.38 -6.31
N TRP A 201 -8.55 -17.42 -4.98
CA TRP A 201 -7.42 -17.06 -4.13
C TRP A 201 -6.17 -17.92 -4.38
N ASN A 202 -6.31 -19.23 -4.61
CA ASN A 202 -5.18 -20.16 -4.79
C ASN A 202 -4.14 -19.75 -5.87
N SER A 203 -4.45 -18.82 -6.78
CA SER A 203 -3.54 -18.31 -7.82
C SER A 203 -2.59 -17.19 -7.39
N LEU A 204 -2.59 -16.75 -6.12
CA LEU A 204 -1.86 -15.54 -5.67
C LEU A 204 -0.57 -15.78 -4.86
N TYR A 205 -0.04 -17.01 -4.82
CA TYR A 205 1.07 -17.43 -3.93
C TYR A 205 0.71 -17.26 -2.45
N TYR A 206 -0.27 -18.06 -2.03
CA TYR A 206 -0.81 -18.06 -0.68
C TYR A 206 0.20 -18.49 0.39
N ASP A 207 1.14 -19.35 0.00
CA ASP A 207 2.09 -19.93 0.94
C ASP A 207 2.99 -18.84 1.53
N ASP A 208 3.52 -17.92 0.73
CA ASP A 208 4.39 -16.84 1.23
C ASP A 208 3.69 -15.93 2.25
N ILE A 209 2.41 -15.60 2.01
CA ILE A 209 1.63 -14.77 2.94
C ILE A 209 1.34 -15.56 4.21
N ALA A 210 0.96 -16.85 4.09
CA ALA A 210 0.62 -17.71 5.21
C ALA A 210 1.78 -17.86 6.20
N HIS A 211 3.03 -17.98 5.71
CA HIS A 211 4.23 -18.11 6.55
C HIS A 211 4.58 -16.84 7.33
N HIS A 212 4.08 -15.67 6.92
CA HIS A 212 4.39 -14.38 7.55
C HIS A 212 3.20 -13.74 8.28
N LEU A 213 2.07 -14.46 8.42
CA LEU A 213 0.84 -13.91 9.01
C LEU A 213 1.03 -13.35 10.42
N ASP A 214 1.80 -14.03 11.27
CA ASP A 214 1.98 -13.59 12.65
C ASP A 214 2.88 -12.35 12.74
N ASP A 215 3.96 -12.29 11.95
CA ASP A 215 4.79 -11.08 11.83
C ASP A 215 3.95 -9.88 11.37
N MET A 216 3.11 -10.09 10.35
CA MET A 216 2.22 -9.06 9.82
C MET A 216 1.19 -8.61 10.85
N ARG A 217 0.60 -9.54 11.63
CA ARG A 217 -0.32 -9.20 12.71
C ARG A 217 0.35 -8.34 13.77
N ASP A 218 1.56 -8.68 14.17
CA ASP A 218 2.31 -7.92 15.16
C ASP A 218 2.66 -6.51 14.66
N ASP A 219 3.01 -6.39 13.39
CA ASP A 219 3.24 -5.09 12.76
C ASP A 219 1.98 -4.24 12.71
N LEU A 220 0.83 -4.82 12.37
CA LEU A 220 -0.44 -4.09 12.40
C LEU A 220 -0.82 -3.64 13.82
N ARG A 221 -0.62 -4.50 14.83
CA ARG A 221 -0.84 -4.13 16.24
C ARG A 221 0.07 -2.98 16.66
N ARG A 222 1.35 -3.02 16.27
CA ARG A 222 2.31 -1.95 16.51
C ARG A 222 1.83 -0.63 15.89
N ILE A 223 1.43 -0.66 14.61
CA ILE A 223 0.93 0.52 13.88
C ILE A 223 -0.30 1.10 14.60
N GLN A 224 -1.26 0.26 14.99
CA GLN A 224 -2.44 0.73 15.72
C GLN A 224 -2.08 1.34 17.08
N SER A 225 -1.16 0.72 17.82
CA SER A 225 -0.69 1.27 19.10
C SER A 225 -0.05 2.66 18.91
N ARG A 226 0.72 2.87 17.83
CA ARG A 226 1.35 4.15 17.53
C ARG A 226 0.34 5.21 17.14
N ARG A 227 -0.63 4.88 16.29
CA ARG A 227 -1.75 5.77 15.94
C ARG A 227 -2.56 6.19 17.17
N GLN A 228 -2.88 5.25 18.06
CA GLN A 228 -3.61 5.55 19.29
C GLN A 228 -2.80 6.45 20.23
N ALA A 229 -1.49 6.21 20.37
CA ALA A 229 -0.62 7.06 21.16
C ALA A 229 -0.58 8.50 20.61
N PHE A 230 -0.46 8.64 19.29
CA PHE A 230 -0.47 9.94 18.61
C PHE A 230 -1.81 10.68 18.78
N GLN A 231 -2.94 9.99 18.56
CA GLN A 231 -4.27 10.56 18.79
C GLN A 231 -4.46 11.01 20.24
N ARG A 232 -3.97 10.23 21.22
CA ARG A 232 -4.00 10.63 22.63
C ARG A 232 -3.16 11.89 22.87
N GLN A 233 -1.94 11.96 22.32
CA GLN A 233 -1.11 13.17 22.41
C GLN A 233 -1.82 14.40 21.85
N LEU A 234 -2.44 14.28 20.67
CA LEU A 234 -3.24 15.36 20.07
C LEU A 234 -4.45 15.76 20.93
N SER A 235 -5.14 14.77 21.52
CA SER A 235 -6.29 15.05 22.40
C SER A 235 -5.90 15.70 23.73
N LEU A 236 -4.69 15.40 24.22
CA LEU A 236 -4.11 15.98 25.43
C LEU A 236 -3.51 17.36 25.18
N ALA A 237 -3.07 17.63 23.94
CA ALA A 237 -2.75 18.96 23.45
C ALA A 237 -4.06 19.78 23.27
N LYS A 238 -4.71 20.11 24.39
CA LYS A 238 -5.91 20.97 24.40
C LYS A 238 -5.69 22.25 23.59
N SER A 239 -6.74 22.72 22.91
CA SER A 239 -6.78 23.95 22.13
C SER A 239 -6.45 25.24 22.91
N GLU A 240 -6.29 25.13 24.23
CA GLU A 240 -5.98 26.19 25.17
C GLU A 240 -4.48 26.51 25.26
N PHE A 241 -3.61 25.65 24.71
CA PHE A 241 -2.14 25.79 24.76
C PHE A 241 -1.49 25.89 23.37
N VAL A 242 -2.24 26.31 22.35
CA VAL A 242 -1.60 26.86 21.15
C VAL A 242 -0.97 28.19 21.57
N PRO A 243 0.35 28.40 21.40
CA PRO A 243 0.95 29.69 21.67
C PRO A 243 0.18 30.77 20.91
N VAL A 244 -0.34 31.75 21.65
CA VAL A 244 -1.01 32.95 21.14
C VAL A 244 0.04 33.82 20.46
N GLY A 245 0.55 33.37 19.32
CA GLY A 245 1.50 34.08 18.46
C GLY A 245 1.00 34.26 17.03
N ARG A 246 -0.18 33.74 16.69
CA ARG A 246 -0.83 33.92 15.37
C ARG A 246 -2.30 34.31 15.47
N ARG A 247 -2.69 34.98 16.56
CA ARG A 247 -4.05 35.53 16.75
C ARG A 247 -3.99 37.04 17.07
N SER A 248 -3.36 37.78 16.17
CA SER A 248 -3.50 39.24 15.95
C SER A 248 -2.62 39.52 14.72
N GLY A 249 -3.13 39.69 13.50
CA GLY A 249 -4.16 40.66 13.13
C GLY A 249 -3.45 41.87 12.54
N MET A 250 -3.42 41.96 11.21
CA MET A 250 -3.10 43.14 10.37
C MET A 250 -1.65 43.66 10.28
N ALA A 251 -1.25 43.86 9.02
CA ALA A 251 -0.32 44.82 8.41
C ALA A 251 0.85 45.39 9.23
N PHE A 252 2.07 45.17 8.75
CA PHE A 252 2.90 46.16 8.05
C PHE A 252 3.81 45.45 7.05
#